data_AF-A0A2E8IDU1-F1
#
_entry.id   AF-A0A2E8IDU1-F1
#
_cell.length_a   1.000
_cell.length_b   1.000
_cell.length_c   1.000
_cell.angle_alpha   90.00
_cell.angle_beta   90.00
_cell.angle_gamma   90.00
#
_symmetry.space_group_name_H-M   'P 1'
#
loop_
_entity.id
_entity.type
_entity.pdbx_description
1 polymer ?
#
loop_
_entity_poly.entity_id
_entity_poly.type
_entity_poly.pdbx_seq_one_letter_code
_entity_poly.pdbx_strand_id
1 'polypeptide(L)'
;MKTFSVHHLKSDVLRNMSRANNVPIPEHLEETKQVVVKTYNQLLDKRALRMAVEKGSSFEIQKLWRVIGEAANKLLDDGWYSHVANVQCQTAMQATRLTKSINSIWFLSGKKCTEIVEVPIRSTSFRDIVEYEGSRYLFLLGGFLCLQTFRFVGSANEH
;
A
#
# COMPACT_ATOMS: atom_id res chain seq x y z
N MET A 1 -19.44 -2.35 14.34
CA MET A 1 -18.71 -2.23 13.06
C MET A 1 -17.66 -1.15 13.21
N LYS A 2 -16.51 -1.33 12.57
CA LYS A 2 -15.39 -0.39 12.56
C LYS A 2 -15.38 0.35 11.23
N THR A 3 -15.00 1.61 11.21
CA THR A 3 -14.82 2.38 9.98
C THR A 3 -13.34 2.43 9.64
N PHE A 4 -12.99 1.98 8.43
CA PHE A 4 -11.64 1.96 7.90
C PHE A 4 -11.53 2.93 6.73
N SER A 5 -10.50 3.79 6.72
CA SER A 5 -10.18 4.60 5.56
C SER A 5 -9.16 3.87 4.70
N VAL A 6 -9.44 3.70 3.42
CA VAL A 6 -8.60 2.89 2.52
C VAL A 6 -7.93 3.78 1.50
N HIS A 7 -6.60 3.67 1.44
CA HIS A 7 -5.74 4.44 0.56
C HIS A 7 -5.05 3.53 -0.44
N HIS A 8 -5.06 3.94 -1.69
CA HIS A 8 -4.56 3.17 -2.81
C HIS A 8 -3.29 3.79 -3.38
N LEU A 9 -2.24 3.00 -3.47
CA LEU A 9 -1.01 3.41 -4.14
C LEU A 9 -1.27 3.58 -5.66
N LYS A 10 -0.79 4.68 -6.24
CA LYS A 10 -0.76 4.96 -7.69
C LYS A 10 0.30 4.08 -8.41
N SER A 11 0.23 2.77 -8.20
CA SER A 11 1.29 1.80 -8.54
C SER A 11 1.57 1.71 -10.04
N ASP A 12 0.54 1.85 -10.89
CA ASP A 12 0.73 1.79 -12.35
C ASP A 12 1.47 3.03 -12.86
N VAL A 13 1.17 4.21 -12.31
CA VAL A 13 1.90 5.46 -12.60
C VAL A 13 3.37 5.32 -12.17
N LEU A 14 3.61 4.90 -10.92
CA LEU A 14 4.96 4.70 -10.39
C LEU A 14 5.76 3.64 -11.17
N ARG A 15 5.09 2.56 -11.60
CA ARG A 15 5.69 1.51 -12.43
C ARG A 15 6.02 2.03 -13.83
N ASN A 16 5.16 2.85 -14.41
CA ASN A 16 5.44 3.47 -15.70
C ASN A 16 6.61 4.46 -15.55
N MET A 17 6.65 5.26 -14.48
CA MET A 17 7.79 6.14 -14.19
C MET A 17 9.09 5.35 -14.00
N SER A 18 9.06 4.20 -13.33
CA SER A 18 10.24 3.34 -13.14
C SER A 18 10.68 2.63 -14.43
N ARG A 19 9.73 2.38 -15.35
CA ARG A 19 9.96 1.71 -16.65
C ARG A 19 10.17 2.69 -17.80
N ALA A 20 10.02 3.99 -17.58
CA ALA A 20 9.92 4.98 -18.65
C ALA A 20 11.21 5.04 -19.47
N ASN A 21 11.19 4.21 -20.51
CA ASN A 21 11.90 4.33 -21.77
C ASN A 21 11.60 5.71 -22.38
N ASN A 22 12.66 6.47 -22.68
CA ASN A 22 12.75 7.49 -23.73
C ASN A 22 11.77 8.69 -23.74
N VAL A 23 10.97 8.95 -22.69
CA VAL A 23 10.29 10.25 -22.56
C VAL A 23 11.25 11.21 -21.86
N PRO A 24 11.73 12.28 -22.52
CA PRO A 24 12.58 13.28 -21.88
C PRO A 24 11.79 13.93 -20.75
N ILE A 25 12.37 13.91 -19.56
CA ILE A 25 11.80 14.58 -18.41
C ILE A 25 12.47 15.94 -18.31
N PRO A 26 11.71 17.01 -18.04
CA PRO A 26 12.31 18.30 -17.74
C PRO A 26 13.32 18.16 -16.60
N GLU A 27 14.54 18.67 -16.79
CA GLU A 27 15.68 18.47 -15.88
C GLU A 27 15.35 18.80 -14.40
N HIS A 28 14.51 19.82 -14.18
CA HIS A 28 14.03 20.23 -12.86
C HIS A 28 13.13 19.20 -12.13
N LEU A 29 12.67 18.14 -12.82
CA LEU A 29 11.84 17.07 -12.26
C LEU A 29 12.57 15.73 -12.18
N GLU A 30 13.79 15.62 -12.73
CA GLU A 30 14.52 14.35 -12.83
C GLU A 30 14.97 13.87 -11.45
N GLU A 31 15.48 14.77 -10.60
CA GLU A 31 15.87 14.43 -9.22
C GLU A 31 14.66 13.94 -8.41
N THR A 32 13.53 14.64 -8.52
CA THR A 32 12.27 14.25 -7.87
C THR A 32 11.80 12.87 -8.35
N LYS A 33 11.89 12.58 -9.64
CA LYS A 33 11.58 11.24 -10.17
C LYS A 33 12.52 10.18 -9.61
N GLN A 34 13.83 10.42 -9.60
CA GLN A 34 14.80 9.43 -9.11
C GLN A 34 14.53 9.08 -7.65
N VAL A 35 14.25 10.08 -6.82
CA VAL A 35 13.87 9.88 -5.42
C VAL A 35 12.59 9.06 -5.32
N VAL A 36 11.53 9.43 -6.03
CA VAL A 36 10.24 8.71 -6.02
C VAL A 36 10.40 7.26 -6.48
N VAL A 37 11.15 7.01 -7.56
CA VAL A 37 11.40 5.66 -8.09
C VAL A 37 12.23 4.84 -7.11
N LYS A 38 13.25 5.43 -6.48
CA LYS A 38 14.05 4.77 -5.44
C LYS A 38 13.18 4.36 -4.25
N THR A 39 12.34 5.28 -3.75
CA THR A 39 11.40 5.02 -2.66
C THR A 39 10.39 3.94 -3.04
N TYR A 40 9.84 4.00 -4.25
CA TYR A 40 8.96 2.95 -4.76
C TYR A 40 9.66 1.59 -4.81
N ASN A 41 10.90 1.52 -5.31
CA ASN A 41 11.66 0.28 -5.36
C ASN A 41 11.95 -0.32 -3.97
N GLN A 42 12.18 0.51 -2.95
CA GLN A 42 12.30 0.04 -1.56
C GLN A 42 11.01 -0.62 -1.06
N LEU A 43 9.83 -0.10 -1.45
CA LEU A 43 8.53 -0.73 -1.19
C LEU A 43 8.33 -2.03 -2.01
N LEU A 44 9.08 -2.22 -3.10
CA LEU A 44 9.01 -3.40 -3.96
C LEU A 44 9.91 -4.55 -3.53
N ASP A 45 10.98 -4.31 -2.76
CA ASP A 45 12.04 -5.30 -2.53
C ASP A 45 11.61 -6.44 -1.60
N LYS A 46 11.06 -7.48 -2.22
CA LYS A 46 10.68 -8.73 -1.54
C LYS A 46 11.86 -9.69 -1.37
N ARG A 47 12.95 -9.50 -2.12
CA ARG A 47 14.06 -10.46 -2.18
C ARG A 47 14.87 -10.41 -0.90
N ALA A 48 15.24 -9.20 -0.46
CA ALA A 48 16.00 -9.02 0.78
C ALA A 48 15.25 -9.61 1.98
N LEU A 49 13.93 -9.35 2.06
CA LEU A 49 13.08 -9.86 3.12
C LEU A 49 13.00 -11.39 3.10
N ARG A 50 12.77 -11.99 1.93
CA ARG A 50 12.73 -13.45 1.79
C ARG A 50 14.03 -14.09 2.28
N MET A 51 15.18 -13.53 1.87
CA MET A 51 16.48 -14.03 2.31
C MET A 51 16.71 -13.87 3.82
N ALA A 52 16.24 -12.77 4.41
CA ALA A 52 16.34 -12.55 5.86
C ALA A 52 15.47 -13.54 6.66
N VAL A 53 14.28 -13.86 6.15
CA VAL A 53 13.38 -14.89 6.71
C VAL A 53 13.99 -16.28 6.60
N GLU A 54 14.52 -16.65 5.43
CA GLU A 54 15.19 -17.95 5.21
C GLU A 54 16.40 -18.14 6.13
N LYS A 55 17.10 -17.06 6.48
CA LYS A 55 18.22 -17.06 7.45
C LYS A 55 17.77 -17.01 8.91
N GLY A 56 16.49 -16.82 9.20
CA GLY A 56 15.96 -16.70 10.56
C GLY A 56 16.44 -15.47 11.35
N SER A 57 16.95 -14.43 10.69
CA SER A 57 17.50 -13.25 11.37
C SER A 57 16.41 -12.23 11.72
N SER A 58 15.93 -12.26 12.97
CA SER A 58 14.89 -11.34 13.46
C SER A 58 15.28 -9.86 13.32
N PHE A 59 16.56 -9.54 13.58
CA PHE A 59 17.08 -8.18 13.46
C PHE A 59 17.02 -7.67 12.02
N GLU A 60 17.48 -8.46 11.05
CA GLU A 60 17.45 -8.07 9.64
C GLU A 60 16.02 -7.94 9.11
N ILE A 61 15.12 -8.85 9.52
CA ILE A 61 13.69 -8.77 9.18
C ILE A 61 13.10 -7.45 9.69
N GLN A 62 13.36 -7.07 10.93
CA GLN A 62 12.84 -5.82 11.51
C GLN A 62 13.41 -4.58 10.81
N LYS A 63 14.71 -4.59 10.46
CA LYS A 63 15.34 -3.51 9.70
C LYS A 63 14.69 -3.34 8.33
N LEU A 64 14.41 -4.44 7.64
CA LEU A 64 13.75 -4.42 6.33
C LEU A 64 12.29 -3.95 6.44
N TRP A 65 11.57 -4.33 7.49
CA TRP A 65 10.23 -3.79 7.75
C TRP A 65 10.23 -2.28 7.98
N ARG A 66 11.23 -1.76 8.68
CA ARG A 66 11.40 -0.32 8.83
C ARG A 66 11.61 0.36 7.48
N VAL A 67 12.53 -0.13 6.65
CA VAL A 67 12.78 0.42 5.29
C VAL A 67 11.51 0.43 4.45
N ILE A 68 10.74 -0.66 4.46
CA ILE A 68 9.48 -0.77 3.72
C ILE A 68 8.44 0.23 4.26
N GLY A 69 8.31 0.34 5.58
CA GLY A 69 7.35 1.25 6.21
C GLY A 69 7.70 2.72 6.02
N GLU A 70 8.98 3.09 6.12
CA GLU A 70 9.49 4.43 5.82
C GLU A 70 9.24 4.82 4.37
N ALA A 71 9.46 3.89 3.43
CA ALA A 71 9.14 4.11 2.03
C ALA A 71 7.64 4.32 1.79
N ALA A 72 6.79 3.56 2.49
CA ALA A 72 5.34 3.73 2.40
C ALA A 72 4.88 5.10 2.97
N ASN A 73 5.40 5.51 4.12
CA ASN A 73 5.12 6.82 4.71
C ASN A 73 5.57 7.94 3.78
N LYS A 74 6.79 7.86 3.24
CA LYS A 74 7.29 8.87 2.30
C LYS A 74 6.39 8.99 1.07
N LEU A 75 5.99 7.88 0.46
CA LEU A 75 5.07 7.91 -0.68
C LEU A 75 3.68 8.44 -0.31
N LEU A 76 3.21 8.21 0.92
CA LEU A 76 1.96 8.78 1.43
C LEU A 76 2.08 10.31 1.57
N ASP A 77 3.12 10.79 2.23
CA ASP A 77 3.38 12.22 2.45
C ASP A 77 3.60 12.98 1.14
N ASP A 78 4.26 12.33 0.16
CA ASP A 78 4.51 12.85 -1.18
C ASP A 78 3.25 12.75 -2.10
N GLY A 79 2.10 12.29 -1.60
CA GLY A 79 0.82 12.29 -2.32
C GLY A 79 0.63 11.16 -3.34
N TRP A 80 1.40 10.07 -3.24
CA TRP A 80 1.32 8.90 -4.14
C TRP A 80 0.25 7.89 -3.74
N TYR A 81 -0.46 8.13 -2.65
CA TYR A 81 -1.65 7.40 -2.26
C TYR A 81 -2.90 8.27 -2.45
N SER A 82 -3.94 7.70 -3.07
CA SER A 82 -5.26 8.30 -3.15
C SER A 82 -6.16 7.73 -2.05
N HIS A 83 -6.93 8.56 -1.35
CA HIS A 83 -7.99 8.07 -0.45
C HIS A 83 -9.20 7.70 -1.29
N VAL A 84 -9.58 6.42 -1.30
CA VAL A 84 -10.58 5.92 -2.26
C VAL A 84 -11.91 5.60 -1.62
N ALA A 85 -11.94 5.24 -0.34
CA ALA A 85 -13.16 4.81 0.33
C ALA A 85 -13.07 4.87 1.85
N ASN A 86 -14.23 5.04 2.48
CA ASN A 86 -14.47 4.67 3.87
C ASN A 86 -15.28 3.38 3.90
N VAL A 87 -14.83 2.37 4.66
CA VAL A 87 -15.47 1.05 4.71
C VAL A 87 -15.86 0.73 6.15
N GLN A 88 -17.14 0.47 6.37
CA GLN A 88 -17.65 -0.04 7.64
C GLN A 88 -17.65 -1.57 7.63
N CYS A 89 -16.75 -2.20 8.39
CA CYS A 89 -16.64 -3.66 8.43
C CYS A 89 -16.03 -4.15 9.76
N GLN A 90 -15.76 -5.45 9.91
CA GLN A 90 -15.20 -5.97 11.17
C GLN A 90 -13.67 -5.92 11.19
N THR A 91 -13.02 -6.14 10.05
CA THR A 91 -11.56 -6.28 9.96
C THR A 91 -10.98 -5.44 8.82
N ALA A 92 -9.70 -5.05 8.96
CA ALA A 92 -8.96 -4.35 7.91
C ALA A 92 -8.84 -5.20 6.62
N MET A 93 -8.72 -6.52 6.76
CA MET A 93 -8.73 -7.45 5.63
C MET A 93 -10.04 -7.38 4.84
N GLN A 94 -11.17 -7.34 5.56
CA GLN A 94 -12.47 -7.17 4.92
C GLN A 94 -12.55 -5.82 4.19
N ALA A 95 -12.03 -4.72 4.79
CA ALA A 95 -11.96 -3.42 4.12
C ALA A 95 -11.17 -3.49 2.81
N THR A 96 -9.95 -4.07 2.85
CA THR A 96 -9.10 -4.24 1.67
C THR A 96 -9.75 -5.08 0.57
N ARG A 97 -10.47 -6.16 0.94
CA ARG A 97 -11.21 -7.00 -0.02
C ARG A 97 -12.38 -6.25 -0.63
N LEU A 98 -13.09 -5.44 0.16
CA LEU A 98 -14.21 -4.61 -0.28
C LEU A 98 -13.78 -3.42 -1.15
N THR A 99 -12.49 -3.13 -1.25
CA THR A 99 -11.96 -2.09 -2.16
C THR A 99 -11.12 -2.67 -3.30
N LYS A 100 -10.92 -3.99 -3.34
CA LYS A 100 -10.18 -4.65 -4.42
C LYS A 100 -11.05 -4.63 -5.68
N SER A 101 -10.63 -3.85 -6.68
CA SER A 101 -11.38 -3.62 -7.92
C SER A 101 -12.76 -3.02 -7.67
N ILE A 102 -12.84 -1.74 -7.30
CA ILE A 102 -14.12 -1.00 -7.26
C ILE A 102 -14.73 -0.86 -8.69
N ASN A 103 -14.00 -1.26 -9.74
CA ASN A 103 -14.54 -1.52 -11.08
C ASN A 103 -15.37 -2.82 -11.18
N SER A 104 -15.33 -3.71 -10.20
CA SER A 104 -16.22 -4.88 -10.21
C SER A 104 -17.64 -4.43 -9.92
N ILE A 105 -18.49 -4.58 -10.93
CA ILE A 105 -19.96 -4.35 -10.97
C ILE A 105 -20.68 -4.86 -9.69
N TRP A 106 -20.07 -5.77 -8.93
CA TRP A 106 -20.49 -6.25 -7.61
C TRP A 106 -20.53 -5.18 -6.50
N PHE A 107 -19.80 -4.06 -6.58
CA PHE A 107 -19.82 -2.98 -5.56
C PHE A 107 -20.88 -1.92 -5.83
N LEU A 108 -21.18 -1.64 -7.10
CA LEU A 108 -22.12 -0.60 -7.50
C LEU A 108 -23.58 -0.96 -7.15
N SER A 109 -23.85 -2.20 -6.73
CA SER A 109 -25.19 -2.71 -6.41
C SER A 109 -25.61 -2.62 -4.93
N GLY A 110 -25.03 -1.71 -4.14
CA GLY A 110 -25.74 -1.18 -2.95
C GLY A 110 -25.31 -1.71 -1.57
N LYS A 111 -24.03 -2.03 -1.35
CA LYS A 111 -23.55 -2.22 0.02
C LYS A 111 -23.37 -0.86 0.72
N LYS A 112 -24.31 -0.51 1.62
CA LYS A 112 -24.26 0.66 2.53
C LYS A 112 -23.02 0.73 3.43
N CYS A 113 -22.16 -0.29 3.40
CA CYS A 113 -20.97 -0.39 4.22
C CYS A 113 -19.73 0.23 3.55
N THR A 114 -19.83 0.79 2.36
CA THR A 114 -18.71 1.44 1.67
C THR A 114 -19.14 2.77 1.08
N GLU A 115 -18.46 3.83 1.47
CA GLU A 115 -18.56 5.17 0.89
C GLU A 115 -17.35 5.37 -0.04
N ILE A 116 -17.58 5.66 -1.31
CA ILE A 116 -16.51 5.87 -2.30
C ILE A 116 -16.16 7.36 -2.36
N VAL A 117 -14.88 7.67 -2.16
CA VAL A 117 -14.32 9.04 -2.15
C VAL A 117 -13.64 9.37 -3.48
N GLU A 118 -12.95 8.39 -4.09
CA GLU A 118 -12.27 8.52 -5.38
C GLU A 118 -12.42 7.22 -6.16
N VAL A 119 -12.61 7.29 -7.49
CA VAL A 119 -12.72 6.11 -8.36
C VAL A 119 -11.35 5.42 -8.44
N PRO A 120 -11.19 4.19 -7.93
CA PRO A 120 -9.92 3.52 -8.04
C PRO A 120 -9.83 2.70 -9.31
N ILE A 121 -8.68 2.81 -9.97
CA ILE A 121 -8.36 2.05 -11.18
C ILE A 121 -7.16 1.17 -10.87
N ARG A 122 -7.38 -0.14 -10.66
CA ARG A 122 -6.31 -1.16 -10.56
C ARG A 122 -6.85 -2.58 -10.33
N SER A 123 -5.94 -3.55 -10.45
CA SER A 123 -6.17 -4.99 -10.35
C SER A 123 -5.85 -5.63 -8.99
N THR A 124 -5.14 -4.94 -8.08
CA THR A 124 -4.73 -5.51 -6.79
C THR A 124 -4.72 -4.48 -5.66
N SER A 125 -4.93 -4.95 -4.43
CA SER A 125 -4.84 -4.17 -3.19
C SER A 125 -3.48 -4.24 -2.51
N PHE A 126 -2.54 -4.97 -3.10
CA PHE A 126 -1.20 -5.11 -2.55
C PHE A 126 -0.51 -3.74 -2.41
N ARG A 127 0.01 -3.45 -1.21
CA ARG A 127 0.58 -2.15 -0.79
C ARG A 127 -0.42 -1.02 -0.58
N ASP A 128 -1.67 -1.34 -0.31
CA ASP A 128 -2.61 -0.37 0.22
C ASP A 128 -2.28 0.01 1.64
N ILE A 129 -2.72 1.21 2.01
CA ILE A 129 -2.76 1.60 3.40
C ILE A 129 -4.22 1.56 3.86
N VAL A 130 -4.45 0.88 4.97
CA VAL A 130 -5.70 0.97 5.72
C VAL A 130 -5.43 1.81 6.95
N GLU A 131 -6.23 2.84 7.17
CA GLU A 131 -6.21 3.66 8.37
C GLU A 131 -7.40 3.33 9.27
N TYR A 132 -7.13 3.19 10.56
CA TYR A 132 -8.12 2.90 11.61
C TYR A 132 -7.67 3.53 12.92
N GLU A 133 -8.53 4.33 13.56
CA GLU A 133 -8.25 5.00 14.84
C GLU A 133 -6.90 5.75 14.84
N GLY A 134 -6.57 6.43 13.73
CA GLY A 134 -5.31 7.17 13.56
C GLY A 134 -4.07 6.31 13.32
N SER A 135 -4.22 4.98 13.32
CA SER A 135 -3.15 4.03 13.01
C SER A 135 -3.19 3.60 11.55
N ARG A 136 -2.02 3.41 10.93
CA ARG A 136 -1.90 3.13 9.49
C ARG A 136 -1.24 1.78 9.28
N TYR A 137 -1.83 0.99 8.40
CA TYR A 137 -1.46 -0.39 8.16
C TYR A 137 -1.25 -0.64 6.68
N LEU A 138 -0.01 -0.90 6.28
CA LEU A 138 0.33 -1.25 4.91
C LEU A 138 0.03 -2.73 4.66
N PHE A 139 -0.82 -3.03 3.69
CA PHE A 139 -1.16 -4.40 3.33
C PHE A 139 -0.05 -5.03 2.47
N LEU A 140 0.53 -6.10 3.00
CA LEU A 140 1.63 -6.85 2.39
C LEU A 140 1.27 -8.33 2.30
N LEU A 141 2.21 -9.14 1.78
CA LEU A 141 1.98 -10.56 1.59
C LEU A 141 1.99 -11.19 2.98
N GLY A 142 0.89 -11.85 3.34
CA GLY A 142 0.73 -12.53 4.61
C GLY A 142 0.09 -11.69 5.72
N GLY A 143 -0.17 -10.39 5.53
CA GLY A 143 -0.68 -9.55 6.63
C GLY A 143 -0.47 -8.06 6.47
N PHE A 144 -0.45 -7.34 7.58
CA PHE A 144 -0.32 -5.89 7.63
C PHE A 144 0.99 -5.46 8.30
N LEU A 145 1.58 -4.36 7.86
CA LEU A 145 2.68 -3.70 8.53
C LEU A 145 2.16 -2.41 9.17
N CYS A 146 2.25 -2.28 10.49
CA CYS A 146 1.93 -1.02 11.19
C CYS A 146 3.02 0.02 10.87
N LEU A 147 2.63 1.15 10.28
CA LEU A 147 3.56 2.18 9.79
C LEU A 147 4.14 3.06 10.90
N GLN A 148 3.51 3.08 12.08
CA GLN A 148 4.01 3.80 13.26
C GLN A 148 5.10 3.01 13.98
N THR A 149 4.97 1.68 14.03
CA THR A 149 5.85 0.81 14.84
C THR A 149 6.81 -0.04 13.99
N PHE A 150 6.58 -0.10 12.69
CA PHE A 150 7.26 -0.97 11.73
C PHE A 150 7.20 -2.46 12.12
N ARG A 151 6.11 -2.86 12.77
CA ARG A 151 5.84 -4.24 13.16
C ARG A 151 4.79 -4.85 12.25
N PHE A 152 5.06 -6.08 11.82
CA PHE A 152 4.10 -6.89 11.09
C PHE A 152 3.02 -7.38 12.07
N VAL A 153 1.75 -7.21 11.72
CA VAL A 153 0.57 -7.47 12.53
C VAL A 153 -0.54 -8.11 11.70
N GLY A 154 -1.21 -9.11 12.29
CA GLY A 154 -2.36 -9.80 11.69
C GLY A 154 -2.02 -10.66 10.48
N SER A 155 -2.66 -11.83 10.37
CA SER A 155 -2.53 -12.69 9.20
C SER A 155 -3.59 -12.36 8.15
N ALA A 156 -3.19 -12.34 6.88
CA ALA A 156 -4.12 -12.20 5.76
C ALA A 156 -5.09 -13.38 5.60
N ASN A 157 -4.82 -14.49 6.29
CA ASN A 157 -5.55 -15.76 6.23
C ASN A 157 -6.59 -15.94 7.35
N GLU A 158 -6.74 -14.96 8.25
CA GLU A 158 -7.81 -15.02 9.25
C GLU A 158 -9.15 -14.76 8.54
N HIS A 159 -9.95 -15.83 8.44
CA HIS A 159 -11.24 -15.91 7.77
C HIS A 159 -12.35 -15.23 8.57
#